data_AF-A0A356F443-F1
#
_entry.id   AF-A0A356F443-F1
#
_cell.length_a   1.000
_cell.length_b   1.000
_cell.length_c   1.000
_cell.angle_alpha   90.00
_cell.angle_beta   90.00
_cell.angle_gamma   90.00
#
_symmetry.space_group_name_H-M   'P 1'
#
loop_
_entity.id
_entity.type
_entity.pdbx_description
1 polymer ?
#
loop_
_entity_poly.entity_id
_entity_poly.type
_entity_poly.pdbx_seq_one_letter_code
_entity_poly.pdbx_strand_id
1 'polypeptide(L)'
;MFSKFERLTAWRYLRAKRKEGFISVITGFAFTGIALGVATLIIVMSVMNGFKAELLNRILGINGHISIVASAGFPFNNYKQAVSALESIEGIDLALPMIEKQLLVSSPHGAEGAMVRGIDKADILKKKVMR
;
A
#
# COMPACT_ATOMS: atom_id res chain seq x y z
N MET A 1 -27.94 -14.50 20.28
CA MET A 1 -28.04 -15.40 19.10
C MET A 1 -29.51 -15.50 18.73
N PHE A 2 -29.88 -15.15 17.50
CA PHE A 2 -31.28 -15.24 17.05
C PHE A 2 -31.74 -16.69 16.96
N SER A 3 -32.91 -17.00 17.49
CA SER A 3 -33.47 -18.35 17.48
C SER A 3 -33.92 -18.74 16.06
N LYS A 4 -33.98 -20.05 15.76
CA LYS A 4 -34.51 -20.55 14.48
C LYS A 4 -35.93 -20.03 14.20
N PHE A 5 -36.72 -19.83 15.24
CA PHE A 5 -38.08 -19.29 15.17
C PHE A 5 -38.12 -17.82 14.75
N GLU A 6 -37.25 -16.98 15.31
CA GLU A 6 -37.14 -15.55 14.95
C GLU A 6 -36.71 -15.38 13.49
N ARG A 7 -35.73 -16.17 13.04
CA ARG A 7 -35.25 -16.12 11.65
C ARG A 7 -36.33 -16.57 10.66
N LEU A 8 -37.12 -17.58 11.03
CA LEU A 8 -38.22 -18.09 10.22
C LEU A 8 -39.39 -17.09 10.16
N THR A 9 -39.66 -16.39 11.27
CA THR A 9 -40.65 -15.32 11.34
C THR A 9 -40.23 -14.12 10.49
N ALA A 10 -38.99 -13.65 10.62
CA ALA A 10 -38.45 -12.55 9.83
C ALA A 10 -38.50 -12.84 8.32
N TRP A 11 -38.08 -14.04 7.90
CA TRP A 11 -38.13 -14.43 6.49
C TRP A 11 -39.56 -14.55 5.96
N ARG A 12 -40.50 -15.01 6.79
CA ARG A 12 -41.94 -15.03 6.45
C ARG A 12 -42.46 -13.62 6.18
N TYR A 13 -42.10 -12.63 7.01
CA TYR A 13 -42.51 -11.24 6.80
C TYR A 13 -41.83 -10.58 5.58
N LEU A 14 -40.56 -10.91 5.32
CA LEU A 14 -39.88 -10.47 4.10
C LEU A 14 -40.49 -11.06 2.82
N ARG A 15 -40.99 -12.31 2.88
CA ARG A 15 -41.56 -13.04 1.73
C ARG A 15 -43.07 -12.86 1.56
N ALA A 16 -43.81 -12.50 2.61
CA ALA A 16 -45.27 -12.39 2.59
C ALA A 16 -45.75 -11.01 2.11
N LYS A 17 -45.66 -10.75 0.81
CA LYS A 17 -46.30 -9.59 0.14
C LYS A 17 -47.14 -10.00 -1.08
N ARG A 18 -47.91 -11.10 -0.98
CA ARG A 18 -48.63 -11.68 -2.12
C ARG A 18 -50.00 -11.07 -2.49
N LYS A 19 -50.52 -10.06 -1.78
CA LYS A 19 -51.87 -9.53 -2.09
C LYS A 19 -51.91 -8.19 -2.81
N GLU A 20 -50.83 -7.40 -2.83
CA GLU A 20 -50.78 -6.14 -3.59
C GLU A 20 -49.49 -6.04 -4.41
N GLY A 21 -49.57 -6.38 -5.70
CA GLY A 21 -48.42 -6.41 -6.62
C GLY A 21 -47.66 -5.08 -6.69
N PHE A 22 -48.36 -3.96 -6.54
CA PHE A 22 -47.77 -2.61 -6.57
C PHE A 22 -46.75 -2.37 -5.43
N ILE A 23 -47.06 -2.85 -4.22
CA ILE A 23 -46.18 -2.73 -3.05
C ILE A 23 -44.93 -3.61 -3.21
N SER A 24 -45.05 -4.77 -3.88
CA SER A 24 -43.93 -5.66 -4.15
C SER A 24 -42.91 -5.04 -5.10
N VAL A 25 -43.37 -4.32 -6.13
CA VAL A 25 -42.49 -3.66 -7.12
C VAL A 25 -41.68 -2.54 -6.47
N ILE A 26 -42.33 -1.66 -5.70
CA ILE A 26 -41.65 -0.57 -4.99
C ILE A 26 -40.59 -1.11 -4.03
N THR A 27 -40.90 -2.19 -3.31
CA THR A 27 -39.94 -2.82 -2.38
C THR A 27 -38.71 -3.36 -3.11
N GLY A 28 -38.87 -3.94 -4.29
CA GLY A 28 -37.76 -4.43 -5.11
C GLY A 28 -36.84 -3.30 -5.59
N PHE A 29 -37.42 -2.21 -6.10
CA PHE A 29 -36.64 -1.03 -6.51
C PHE A 29 -35.92 -0.37 -5.34
N ALA A 30 -36.59 -0.18 -4.21
CA ALA A 30 -35.99 0.39 -3.00
C ALA A 30 -34.83 -0.48 -2.48
N PHE A 31 -35.02 -1.80 -2.43
CA PHE A 31 -33.96 -2.73 -2.01
C PHE A 31 -32.75 -2.67 -2.96
N THR A 32 -32.99 -2.68 -4.28
CA THR A 32 -31.93 -2.62 -5.28
C THR A 32 -31.17 -1.29 -5.22
N GLY A 33 -31.88 -0.17 -5.02
CA GLY A 33 -31.27 1.14 -4.88
C GLY A 33 -30.36 1.24 -3.65
N ILE A 34 -30.82 0.75 -2.50
CA ILE A 34 -30.00 0.72 -1.27
C ILE A 34 -28.79 -0.22 -1.46
N ALA A 35 -29.01 -1.41 -2.03
CA ALA A 35 -27.94 -2.36 -2.29
C ALA A 35 -26.85 -1.77 -3.19
N LEU A 36 -27.23 -1.11 -4.28
CA LEU A 36 -26.29 -0.45 -5.20
C LEU A 36 -25.56 0.73 -4.52
N GLY A 37 -26.26 1.55 -3.74
CA GLY A 37 -25.67 2.68 -3.03
C GLY A 37 -24.62 2.23 -2.01
N VAL A 38 -24.97 1.24 -1.18
CA VAL A 38 -24.05 0.68 -0.18
C VAL A 38 -22.89 -0.05 -0.85
N ALA A 39 -23.15 -0.84 -1.91
CA ALA A 39 -22.09 -1.52 -2.65
C ALA A 39 -21.08 -0.53 -3.25
N THR A 40 -21.55 0.58 -3.83
CA THR A 40 -20.68 1.62 -4.38
C THR A 40 -19.80 2.23 -3.30
N LEU A 41 -20.36 2.57 -2.13
CA LEU A 41 -19.58 3.10 -1.01
C LEU A 41 -18.52 2.11 -0.51
N ILE A 42 -18.87 0.82 -0.39
CA ILE A 42 -17.93 -0.23 0.01
C ILE A 42 -16.78 -0.34 -1.00
N ILE A 43 -17.09 -0.35 -2.30
CA ILE A 43 -16.07 -0.46 -3.37
C ILE A 43 -15.12 0.73 -3.32
N VAL A 44 -15.64 1.96 -3.26
CA VAL A 44 -14.81 3.18 -3.21
C VAL A 44 -13.90 3.15 -1.99
N MET A 45 -14.44 2.84 -0.81
CA MET A 45 -13.64 2.76 0.41
C MET A 45 -12.58 1.66 0.33
N SER A 46 -12.92 0.51 -0.24
CA SER A 46 -11.97 -0.61 -0.43
C SER A 46 -10.80 -0.21 -1.33
N VAL A 47 -11.09 0.41 -2.47
CA VAL A 47 -10.06 0.89 -3.41
C VAL A 47 -9.20 1.97 -2.77
N MET A 48 -9.82 2.98 -2.15
CA MET A 48 -9.09 4.10 -1.54
C MET A 48 -8.18 3.64 -0.40
N ASN A 49 -8.67 2.76 0.49
CA ASN A 49 -7.88 2.25 1.60
C ASN A 49 -6.74 1.35 1.13
N GLY A 50 -7.01 0.45 0.18
CA GLY A 50 -5.98 -0.43 -0.40
C GLY A 50 -4.91 0.36 -1.13
N PHE A 51 -5.30 1.33 -1.95
CA PHE A 51 -4.38 2.18 -2.69
C PHE A 51 -3.54 3.07 -1.77
N LYS A 52 -4.16 3.65 -0.73
CA LYS A 52 -3.43 4.43 0.29
C LYS A 52 -2.36 3.58 0.97
N ALA A 53 -2.71 2.36 1.39
CA ALA A 53 -1.75 1.45 2.02
C ALA A 53 -0.60 1.11 1.07
N GLU A 54 -0.91 0.79 -0.19
CA GLU A 54 0.10 0.46 -1.20
C GLU A 54 1.02 1.63 -1.52
N LEU A 55 0.48 2.84 -1.72
CA LEU A 55 1.28 4.03 -1.96
C LEU A 55 2.19 4.36 -0.77
N LEU A 56 1.66 4.33 0.45
CA LEU A 56 2.47 4.58 1.64
C LEU A 56 3.58 3.55 1.79
N ASN A 57 3.27 2.26 1.57
CA ASN A 57 4.28 1.20 1.58
C ASN A 57 5.33 1.37 0.49
N ARG A 58 4.94 1.78 -0.72
CA ARG A 58 5.88 2.01 -1.84
C ARG A 58 6.79 3.21 -1.55
N ILE A 59 6.24 4.31 -1.04
CA ILE A 59 6.99 5.54 -0.74
C ILE A 59 7.95 5.31 0.45
N LEU A 60 7.45 4.72 1.54
CA LEU A 60 8.22 4.47 2.76
C LEU A 60 9.13 3.24 2.65
N GLY A 61 8.79 2.25 1.84
CA GLY A 61 9.61 1.05 1.66
C GLY A 61 10.82 1.25 0.75
N ILE A 62 10.80 2.29 -0.10
CA ILE A 62 11.91 2.59 -1.01
C ILE A 62 13.01 3.40 -0.32
N ASN A 63 12.66 4.30 0.60
CA ASN A 63 13.60 5.17 1.30
C ASN A 63 13.85 4.66 2.72
N GLY A 64 15.09 4.76 3.21
CA GLY A 64 15.38 4.47 4.62
C GLY A 64 14.73 5.50 5.53
N HIS A 65 14.31 5.09 6.74
CA HIS A 65 13.76 6.00 7.75
C HIS A 65 14.76 7.10 8.14
N ILE A 66 16.06 6.81 8.05
CA ILE A 66 17.15 7.72 8.35
C ILE A 66 18.18 7.62 7.22
N SER A 67 18.68 8.77 6.75
CA SER A 67 19.79 8.86 5.80
C SER A 67 20.96 9.58 6.46
N ILE A 68 22.13 8.97 6.37
CA ILE A 68 23.39 9.57 6.85
C ILE A 68 24.18 9.94 5.60
N VAL A 69 24.41 11.24 5.42
CA VAL A 69 25.12 11.78 4.26
C VAL A 69 26.42 12.40 4.74
N ALA A 70 27.51 12.15 4.03
CA ALA A 70 28.78 12.80 4.33
C ALA A 70 28.72 14.29 4.01
N SER A 71 29.33 15.10 4.87
CA SER A 71 29.46 16.53 4.64
C SER A 71 30.24 16.81 3.36
N ALA A 72 29.83 17.85 2.62
CA ALA A 72 30.45 18.22 1.36
C ALA A 72 31.97 18.36 1.50
N GLY A 73 32.72 17.64 0.67
CA GLY A 73 34.19 17.64 0.66
C GLY A 73 34.86 16.53 1.47
N PHE A 74 34.13 15.77 2.30
CA PHE A 74 34.71 14.65 3.06
C PHE A 74 34.25 13.29 2.49
N PRO A 75 35.16 12.46 1.96
CA PRO A 75 34.80 11.14 1.47
C PRO A 75 34.44 10.20 2.63
N PHE A 76 33.31 9.51 2.52
CA PHE A 76 32.84 8.54 3.52
C PHE A 76 33.53 7.18 3.34
N ASN A 77 34.83 7.11 3.65
CA ASN A 77 35.65 5.93 3.38
C ASN A 77 35.41 4.77 4.37
N ASN A 78 34.95 5.07 5.59
CA ASN A 78 34.71 4.11 6.66
C ASN A 78 33.28 3.54 6.68
N TYR A 79 32.56 3.59 5.55
CA TYR A 79 31.16 3.18 5.46
C TYR A 79 30.91 1.74 5.94
N LYS A 80 31.82 0.79 5.69
CA LYS A 80 31.65 -0.61 6.14
C LYS A 80 31.63 -0.75 7.67
N GLN A 81 32.52 -0.02 8.35
CA GLN A 81 32.59 -0.01 9.82
C GLN A 81 31.36 0.71 10.39
N ALA A 82 30.96 1.82 9.78
CA ALA A 82 29.75 2.54 10.17
C ALA A 82 28.49 1.66 10.05
N VAL A 83 28.33 0.93 8.94
CA VAL A 83 27.22 -0.01 8.74
C VAL A 83 27.23 -1.09 9.83
N SER A 84 28.39 -1.70 10.11
CA SER A 84 28.49 -2.75 11.15
C SER A 84 28.15 -2.22 12.55
N ALA A 85 28.58 -1.00 12.87
CA ALA A 85 28.26 -0.36 14.14
C ALA A 85 26.78 0.02 14.25
N LEU A 86 26.14 0.43 13.15
CA LEU A 86 24.71 0.73 13.10
C LEU A 86 23.87 -0.54 13.23
N GLU A 87 24.24 -1.63 12.55
CA GLU A 87 23.54 -2.91 12.67
C GLU A 87 23.62 -3.50 14.09
N SER A 88 24.61 -3.09 14.89
CA SER A 88 24.71 -3.51 16.30
C SER A 88 23.79 -2.76 17.28
N ILE A 89 23.14 -1.68 16.85
CA ILE A 89 22.24 -0.88 17.70
C ILE A 89 20.86 -1.53 17.73
N GLU A 90 20.32 -1.74 18.93
CA GLU A 90 18.99 -2.30 19.13
C GLU A 90 17.91 -1.36 18.54
N GLY A 91 17.08 -1.89 17.63
CA GLY A 91 16.05 -1.13 16.92
C GLY A 91 16.40 -0.75 15.47
N ILE A 92 17.62 -1.04 14.99
CA ILE A 92 17.99 -0.89 13.58
C ILE A 92 17.77 -2.22 12.85
N ASP A 93 16.74 -2.28 11.98
CA ASP A 93 16.45 -3.48 11.19
C ASP A 93 17.46 -3.71 10.06
N LEU A 94 17.93 -2.64 9.41
CA LEU A 94 18.78 -2.71 8.23
C LEU A 94 19.55 -1.41 8.00
N ALA A 95 20.85 -1.50 7.75
CA ALA A 95 21.68 -0.40 7.30
C ALA A 95 22.24 -0.71 5.89
N LEU A 96 21.97 0.16 4.92
CA LEU A 96 22.41 -0.03 3.53
C LEU A 96 23.31 1.12 3.09
N PRO A 97 24.58 0.86 2.74
CA PRO A 97 25.41 1.88 2.11
C PRO A 97 24.92 2.11 0.68
N MET A 98 24.75 3.38 0.28
CA MET A 98 24.39 3.73 -1.08
C MET A 98 25.13 4.99 -1.56
N ILE A 99 25.29 5.10 -2.87
CA ILE A 99 25.81 6.30 -3.53
C ILE A 99 24.70 6.87 -4.41
N GLU A 100 24.31 8.11 -4.18
CA GLU A 100 23.33 8.82 -5.01
C GLU A 100 24.02 9.97 -5.76
N LYS A 101 23.95 9.96 -7.09
CA LYS A 101 24.46 11.04 -7.94
C LYS A 101 23.54 11.30 -9.12
N GLN A 102 23.40 12.57 -9.48
CA GLN A 102 22.79 12.96 -10.74
C GLN A 102 23.80 12.75 -11.87
N LEU A 103 23.41 12.00 -12.89
CA LEU A 103 24.19 11.68 -14.07
C LEU A 103 23.37 12.04 -15.32
N LEU A 104 24.06 12.15 -16.46
CA LEU A 104 23.40 12.31 -17.75
C LEU A 104 23.49 10.97 -18.48
N VAL A 105 22.34 10.38 -18.76
CA VAL A 105 22.21 9.11 -19.47
C VAL A 105 21.99 9.43 -20.94
N SER A 106 22.88 8.91 -21.79
CA SER A 106 22.82 9.11 -23.23
C SER A 106 22.44 7.81 -23.94
N SER A 107 21.53 7.91 -24.89
CA SER A 107 21.14 6.84 -25.80
C SER A 107 21.16 7.35 -27.25
N PRO A 108 21.09 6.48 -28.26
CA PRO A 108 20.99 6.91 -29.66
C PRO A 108 19.80 7.84 -29.97
N HIS A 109 18.78 7.86 -29.12
CA HIS A 109 17.56 8.65 -29.30
C HIS A 109 17.55 9.96 -28.50
N GLY A 110 18.60 10.23 -27.70
CA GLY A 110 18.69 11.45 -26.90
C GLY A 110 19.44 11.27 -25.57
N ALA A 111 19.66 12.39 -24.89
CA ALA A 111 20.32 12.49 -23.60
C ALA A 111 19.37 13.07 -22.55
N GLU A 112 19.27 12.44 -21.39
CA GLU A 112 18.41 12.88 -20.28
C GLU A 112 19.15 12.82 -18.95
N GLY A 113 18.84 13.75 -18.04
CA GLY A 113 19.35 13.71 -16.67
C GLY A 113 18.64 12.62 -15.87
N ALA A 114 19.40 11.73 -15.24
CA ALA A 114 18.87 10.69 -14.37
C ALA A 114 19.54 10.73 -13.00
N MET A 115 18.78 10.42 -11.96
CA MET A 115 19.32 10.21 -10.62
C MET A 115 19.69 8.73 -10.46
N VAL A 116 20.97 8.45 -10.31
CA VAL A 116 21.50 7.09 -10.24
C VAL A 116 21.88 6.77 -8.81
N ARG A 117 21.36 5.64 -8.31
CA ARG A 117 21.66 5.07 -7.00
C ARG A 117 22.45 3.79 -7.15
N GLY A 118 23.71 3.79 -6.71
CA GLY A 118 24.56 2.61 -6.64
C GLY A 118 24.42 1.92 -5.29
N ILE A 119 24.08 0.63 -5.29
CA ILE A 119 23.98 -0.23 -4.10
C ILE A 119 24.66 -1.56 -4.44
N ASP A 120 25.36 -2.18 -3.48
CA ASP A 120 25.95 -3.50 -3.67
C ASP A 120 24.87 -4.57 -3.87
N LYS A 121 25.16 -5.57 -4.71
CA LYS A 121 24.24 -6.69 -4.99
C LYS A 121 23.85 -7.45 -3.71
N ALA A 122 24.79 -7.65 -2.79
CA ALA A 122 24.52 -8.35 -1.53
C ALA A 122 23.51 -7.58 -0.66
N ASP A 123 23.56 -6.25 -0.72
CA ASP A 123 22.71 -5.36 0.05
C ASP A 123 21.33 -5.15 -0.58
N ILE A 124 21.23 -5.21 -1.92
CA ILE A 124 19.94 -5.21 -2.63
C ILE A 124 19.08 -6.43 -2.24
N LEU A 125 19.69 -7.60 -2.12
CA LEU A 125 18.99 -8.85 -1.77
C LEU A 125 18.45 -8.88 -0.34
N LYS A 126 19.00 -8.05 0.55
CA LYS A 126 18.49 -7.89 1.92
C LYS A 126 17.20 -7.05 1.97
N LYS A 127 16.89 -6.27 0.93
CA LYS A 127 15.73 -5.37 0.90
C LYS A 127 14.43 -6.15 0.68
N LYS A 128 13.61 -6.26 1.73
CA LYS A 128 12.35 -7.02 1.75
C LYS A 128 11.31 -6.57 0.70
N VAL A 129 11.40 -5.33 0.20
CA VAL A 129 10.46 -4.73 -0.76
C VAL A 129 10.73 -5.15 -2.22
N MET A 130 11.89 -5.73 -2.51
CA MET A 130 12.28 -6.22 -3.85
C MET A 130 12.17 -7.75 -3.99
N ARG A 131 11.56 -8.44 -3.01
CA ARG A 131 11.18 -9.87 -3.09
C ARG A 131 9.70 -10.02 -3.40
#